data_AF-A0A6A6RKL6-F1
#
_entry.id   AF-A0A6A6RKL6-F1
#
_cell.length_a   1.000
_cell.length_b   1.000
_cell.length_c   1.000
_cell.angle_alpha   90.00
_cell.angle_beta   90.00
_cell.angle_gamma   90.00
#
_symmetry.space_group_name_H-M   'P 1'
#
loop_
_entity.id
_entity.type
_entity.pdbx_description
1 polymer ?
#
loop_
_entity_poly.entity_id
_entity_poly.type
_entity_poly.pdbx_seq_one_letter_code
_entity_poly.pdbx_strand_id
1 'polypeptide(L)'
;MDFEKAHKLSIVPAIILCLLSALSILLTSLYWVITDWVTGRWVVVPSEYPEKDRWPNDDVVIDYTQASTNATITAGCLNLACSVVAIIAWQRLRNHELDTNFNAPLRRFYVIAVYITGTFSSVASLTALILHFTDKGDDKWGCTSTTGRTSNTPAKGIPFTNLLCSREIGACNFLTPQLAGKSLQLMASSACNTAVTAKWLQLIMVLFSIAVMVMFFFQAKLRRKVRWSLHSNAPDAKSPF
;
A
#
# COMPACT_ATOMS: atom_id res chain seq x y z
N MET A 1 21.83 25.70 16.85
CA MET A 1 20.73 25.00 17.54
C MET A 1 19.67 24.43 16.60
N ASP A 2 19.39 25.04 15.44
CA ASP A 2 18.28 24.60 14.57
C ASP A 2 18.52 23.27 13.84
N PHE A 3 19.78 22.93 13.54
CA PHE A 3 20.10 21.68 12.84
C PHE A 3 19.83 20.43 13.68
N GLU A 4 20.19 20.42 14.97
CA GLU A 4 19.99 19.25 15.83
C GLU A 4 18.50 18.95 16.06
N LYS A 5 17.68 20.01 16.20
CA LYS A 5 16.22 19.89 16.28
C LYS A 5 15.63 19.35 14.98
N ALA A 6 16.01 19.91 13.83
CA ALA A 6 15.61 19.40 12.51
C ALA A 6 16.09 17.96 12.27
N HIS A 7 17.23 17.58 12.84
CA HIS A 7 17.74 16.22 12.78
C HIS A 7 16.89 15.25 13.58
N LYS A 8 16.58 15.57 14.84
CA LYS A 8 15.70 14.75 15.68
C LYS A 8 14.28 14.65 15.13
N LEU A 9 13.77 15.68 14.46
CA LEU A 9 12.40 15.67 13.93
C LEU A 9 12.22 14.73 12.72
N SER A 10 13.24 14.50 11.89
CA SER A 10 13.07 13.71 10.67
C SER A 10 12.86 12.22 10.90
N ILE A 11 13.17 11.70 12.08
CA ILE A 11 12.97 10.28 12.40
C ILE A 11 11.48 9.97 12.58
N VAL A 12 10.70 10.94 13.06
CA VAL A 12 9.26 10.79 13.34
C VAL A 12 8.49 10.27 12.12
N PRO A 13 8.56 10.90 10.94
CA PRO A 13 7.86 10.38 9.76
C PRO A 13 8.39 9.02 9.30
N ALA A 14 9.66 8.68 9.53
CA ALA A 14 10.21 7.37 9.18
C ALA A 14 9.67 6.26 10.08
N ILE A 15 9.58 6.50 11.40
CA ILE A 15 8.99 5.54 12.36
C ILE A 15 7.50 5.34 12.06
N ILE A 16 6.76 6.43 11.82
CA ILE A 16 5.34 6.33 11.49
C ILE A 16 5.16 5.57 10.17
N LEU A 17 5.96 5.86 9.14
CA LEU A 17 5.93 5.11 7.88
C LEU A 17 6.18 3.61 8.10
N CYS A 18 7.13 3.24 8.96
CA CYS A 18 7.41 1.85 9.32
C CYS A 18 6.18 1.15 9.93
N LEU A 19 5.54 1.78 10.92
CA LEU A 19 4.35 1.24 11.57
C LEU A 19 3.18 1.11 10.60
N LEU A 20 2.92 2.13 9.77
CA LEU A 20 1.86 2.11 8.77
C LEU A 20 2.10 1.05 7.70
N SER A 21 3.35 0.83 7.30
CA SER A 21 3.72 -0.21 6.33
C SER A 21 3.45 -1.61 6.88
N ALA A 22 3.86 -1.87 8.12
CA ALA A 22 3.58 -3.13 8.81
C ALA A 22 2.06 -3.35 8.96
N LEU A 23 1.33 -2.32 9.38
CA LEU A 23 -0.13 -2.36 9.48
C LEU A 23 -0.78 -2.63 8.12
N SER A 24 -0.29 -2.02 7.04
CA SER A 24 -0.80 -2.26 5.68
C SER A 24 -0.64 -3.71 5.25
N ILE A 25 0.53 -4.32 5.51
CA ILE A 25 0.79 -5.72 5.19
C ILE A 25 -0.12 -6.64 6.01
N LEU A 26 -0.28 -6.36 7.30
CA LEU A 26 -1.15 -7.14 8.20
C LEU A 26 -2.62 -7.06 7.78
N LEU A 27 -3.16 -5.86 7.56
CA LEU A 27 -4.54 -5.67 7.10
C LEU A 27 -4.77 -6.36 5.77
N THR A 28 -3.79 -6.27 4.85
CA THR A 28 -3.89 -6.90 3.53
C THR A 28 -3.92 -8.42 3.62
N SER A 29 -3.05 -8.99 4.46
CA SER A 29 -3.01 -10.42 4.71
C SER A 29 -4.30 -10.89 5.40
N LEU A 30 -4.83 -10.09 6.33
CA LEU A 30 -6.04 -10.42 7.07
C LEU A 30 -7.26 -10.47 6.13
N TYR A 31 -7.50 -9.44 5.33
CA TYR A 31 -8.65 -9.48 4.42
C TYR A 31 -8.48 -10.56 3.36
N TRP A 32 -7.26 -10.82 2.89
CA TRP A 32 -6.98 -11.92 1.97
C TRP A 32 -7.37 -13.28 2.56
N VAL A 33 -7.01 -13.53 3.82
CA VAL A 33 -7.39 -14.77 4.52
C VAL A 33 -8.90 -14.87 4.71
N ILE A 34 -9.56 -13.78 5.12
CA ILE A 34 -11.01 -13.78 5.34
C ILE A 34 -11.75 -14.05 4.03
N THR A 35 -11.39 -13.38 2.94
CA THR A 35 -12.09 -13.53 1.66
C THR A 35 -11.88 -14.90 1.02
N ASP A 36 -10.68 -15.46 1.14
CA ASP A 36 -10.33 -16.69 0.43
C ASP A 36 -10.69 -17.95 1.23
N TRP A 37 -10.62 -17.90 2.57
CA TRP A 37 -10.79 -19.10 3.42
C TRP A 37 -12.04 -19.07 4.31
N VAL A 38 -12.56 -17.90 4.70
CA VAL A 38 -13.63 -17.80 5.71
C VAL A 38 -15.00 -17.58 5.08
N THR A 39 -15.15 -16.59 4.19
CA THR A 39 -16.48 -16.21 3.66
C THR A 39 -17.04 -17.18 2.62
N GLY A 40 -16.24 -18.14 2.16
CA GLY A 40 -16.59 -19.00 1.03
C GLY A 40 -16.62 -18.22 -0.30
N ARG A 41 -16.29 -18.90 -1.40
CA ARG A 41 -16.33 -18.30 -2.75
C ARG A 41 -17.62 -18.62 -3.52
N TRP A 42 -18.46 -19.49 -2.97
CA TRP A 42 -19.65 -20.01 -3.63
C TRP A 42 -20.90 -19.51 -2.90
N VAL A 43 -21.78 -18.85 -3.63
CA VAL A 43 -23.03 -18.26 -3.11
C VAL A 43 -24.16 -18.61 -4.05
N VAL A 44 -25.27 -19.10 -3.49
CA VAL A 44 -26.48 -19.41 -4.24
C VAL A 44 -27.36 -18.17 -4.27
N VAL A 45 -27.68 -17.67 -5.47
CA VAL A 45 -28.57 -16.51 -5.66
C VAL A 45 -29.77 -16.90 -6.54
N PRO A 46 -30.88 -16.15 -6.50
CA PRO A 46 -31.98 -16.36 -7.43
C PRO A 46 -31.52 -16.21 -8.89
N SER A 47 -31.92 -17.15 -9.74
CA SER A 47 -31.51 -17.20 -11.14
C SER A 47 -32.15 -16.07 -11.97
N GLU A 48 -31.31 -15.33 -12.69
CA GLU A 48 -31.74 -14.32 -13.68
C GLU A 48 -31.81 -14.91 -15.11
N TYR A 49 -31.54 -16.21 -15.28
CA TYR A 49 -31.52 -16.84 -16.59
C TYR A 49 -32.93 -17.03 -17.19
N PRO A 50 -33.05 -17.07 -18.54
CA PRO A 50 -34.32 -17.40 -19.19
C PRO A 50 -34.89 -18.76 -18.77
N GLU A 51 -34.03 -19.70 -18.38
CA GLU A 51 -34.37 -21.06 -17.93
C GLU A 51 -34.64 -21.14 -16.42
N LYS A 52 -34.97 -20.02 -15.75
CA LYS A 52 -35.23 -19.96 -14.29
C LYS A 52 -36.29 -20.94 -13.79
N ASP A 53 -37.24 -21.33 -14.64
CA ASP A 53 -38.27 -22.31 -14.27
C ASP A 53 -37.69 -23.72 -14.09
N ARG A 54 -36.59 -24.02 -14.78
CA ARG A 54 -35.83 -25.27 -14.66
C ARG A 54 -34.74 -25.18 -13.60
N TRP A 55 -34.12 -24.01 -13.47
CA TRP A 55 -33.03 -23.74 -12.54
C TRP A 55 -33.35 -22.46 -11.75
N PRO A 56 -34.11 -22.55 -10.63
CA PRO A 56 -34.58 -21.37 -9.90
C PRO A 56 -33.44 -20.62 -9.20
N ASN A 57 -32.34 -21.32 -8.92
CA ASN A 57 -31.15 -20.78 -8.30
C ASN A 57 -29.98 -20.81 -9.28
N ASP A 58 -29.14 -19.80 -9.21
CA ASP A 58 -27.85 -19.71 -9.87
C ASP A 58 -26.72 -19.87 -8.86
N ASP A 59 -25.75 -20.70 -9.22
CA ASP A 59 -24.54 -20.92 -8.43
C ASP A 59 -23.51 -19.87 -8.85
N VAL A 60 -23.27 -18.89 -7.97
CA VAL A 60 -22.29 -17.83 -8.23
C VAL A 60 -20.97 -18.19 -7.55
N VAL A 61 -19.93 -18.29 -8.37
CA VAL A 61 -18.54 -18.44 -7.91
C VAL A 61 -17.85 -17.09 -8.02
N ILE A 62 -17.16 -16.66 -6.96
CA ILE A 62 -16.39 -15.43 -6.94
C ILE A 62 -14.91 -15.77 -7.06
N ASP A 63 -14.30 -15.33 -8.15
CA ASP A 63 -12.87 -15.35 -8.34
C ASP A 63 -12.28 -13.97 -8.08
N TYR A 64 -11.23 -13.93 -7.26
CA TYR A 64 -10.57 -12.67 -6.91
C TYR A 64 -9.38 -12.40 -7.82
N THR A 65 -9.36 -11.20 -8.39
CA THR A 65 -8.17 -10.67 -9.06
C THR A 65 -7.02 -10.55 -8.06
N GLN A 66 -5.82 -10.92 -8.51
CA GLN A 66 -4.63 -10.90 -7.65
C GLN A 66 -3.84 -9.59 -7.77
N ALA A 67 -4.03 -8.85 -8.87
CA ALA A 67 -3.21 -7.68 -9.19
C ALA A 67 -3.29 -6.59 -8.10
N SER A 68 -4.50 -6.21 -7.68
CA SER A 68 -4.73 -5.18 -6.65
C SER A 68 -4.17 -5.59 -5.28
N THR A 69 -4.38 -6.84 -4.86
CA THR A 69 -3.84 -7.38 -3.61
C THR A 69 -2.30 -7.46 -3.64
N ASN A 70 -1.72 -8.02 -4.71
CA ASN A 70 -0.26 -8.14 -4.85
C ASN A 70 0.42 -6.78 -4.90
N ALA A 71 -0.17 -5.80 -5.59
CA ALA A 71 0.34 -4.44 -5.62
C ALA A 71 0.32 -3.79 -4.23
N THR A 72 -0.75 -3.99 -3.46
CA THR A 72 -0.88 -3.48 -2.08
C THR A 72 0.19 -4.08 -1.15
N ILE A 73 0.45 -5.39 -1.24
CA ILE A 73 1.50 -6.06 -0.47
C ILE A 73 2.88 -5.53 -0.87
N THR A 74 3.14 -5.46 -2.18
CA THR A 74 4.41 -4.97 -2.72
C THR A 74 4.69 -3.53 -2.28
N ALA A 75 3.68 -2.66 -2.35
CA ALA A 75 3.76 -1.30 -1.84
C ALA A 75 4.08 -1.27 -0.34
N GLY A 76 3.38 -2.07 0.47
CA GLY A 76 3.69 -2.19 1.91
C GLY A 76 5.14 -2.59 2.19
N CYS A 77 5.66 -3.59 1.46
CA CYS A 77 7.05 -4.04 1.60
C CYS A 77 8.07 -2.96 1.19
N LEU A 78 7.81 -2.23 0.10
CA LEU A 78 8.69 -1.14 -0.36
C LEU A 78 8.68 0.06 0.60
N ASN A 79 7.53 0.40 1.16
CA ASN A 79 7.43 1.44 2.20
C ASN A 79 8.15 1.01 3.49
N LEU A 80 8.04 -0.27 3.87
CA LEU A 80 8.79 -0.80 5.00
C LEU A 80 10.30 -0.72 4.75
N ALA A 81 10.78 -1.15 3.58
CA ALA A 81 12.19 -1.05 3.22
C ALA A 81 12.68 0.41 3.21
N CYS A 82 11.89 1.33 2.64
CA CYS A 82 12.19 2.77 2.65
C CYS A 82 12.31 3.31 4.07
N SER A 83 11.39 2.93 4.97
CA SER A 83 11.41 3.37 6.36
C SER A 83 12.66 2.88 7.11
N VAL A 84 13.08 1.64 6.88
CA VAL A 84 14.31 1.06 7.46
C VAL A 84 15.55 1.80 6.94
N VAL A 85 15.62 2.02 5.63
CA VAL A 85 16.73 2.78 5.02
C VAL A 85 16.78 4.21 5.56
N ALA A 86 15.63 4.86 5.75
CA ALA A 86 15.56 6.19 6.36
C ALA A 86 16.03 6.19 7.82
N ILE A 87 15.68 5.18 8.62
CA ILE A 87 16.13 5.05 10.01
C ILE A 87 17.66 4.83 10.06
N ILE A 88 18.20 3.95 9.22
CA ILE A 88 19.65 3.70 9.12
C ILE A 88 20.37 4.97 8.67
N ALA A 89 19.88 5.65 7.64
CA ALA A 89 20.44 6.89 7.14
C ALA A 89 20.43 7.97 8.22
N TRP A 90 19.33 8.11 8.96
CA TRP A 90 19.23 9.03 10.09
C TRP A 90 20.30 8.72 11.15
N GLN A 91 20.39 7.46 11.59
CA GLN A 91 21.34 7.05 12.62
C GLN A 91 22.79 7.31 12.19
N ARG A 92 23.12 7.01 10.93
CA ARG A 92 24.47 7.24 10.39
C ARG A 92 24.76 8.72 10.25
N LEU A 93 23.84 9.52 9.72
CA LEU A 93 24.02 10.95 9.49
C LEU A 93 24.16 11.78 10.78
N ARG A 94 23.80 11.21 11.93
CA ARG A 94 24.03 11.81 13.26
C ARG A 94 25.51 11.90 13.63
N ASN A 95 26.36 11.03 13.09
CA ASN A 95 27.77 10.99 13.43
C ASN A 95 28.50 12.24 12.93
N HIS A 96 29.11 13.00 13.83
CA HIS A 96 29.87 14.21 13.52
C HIS A 96 31.08 13.96 12.62
N GLU A 97 31.67 12.76 12.65
CA GLU A 97 32.79 12.38 11.79
C GLU A 97 32.45 12.44 10.29
N LEU A 98 31.15 12.31 9.94
CA LEU A 98 30.65 12.42 8.56
C LEU A 98 30.55 13.86 8.06
N ASP A 99 30.81 14.85 8.91
CA ASP A 99 30.85 16.26 8.53
C ASP A 99 32.18 16.69 7.92
N THR A 100 33.20 15.81 7.93
CA THR A 100 34.46 16.03 7.22
C THR A 100 34.27 15.98 5.69
N ASN A 101 35.20 16.59 4.94
CA ASN A 101 35.15 16.56 3.47
C ASN A 101 35.48 15.18 2.90
N PHE A 102 36.32 14.40 3.59
CA PHE A 102 36.65 13.03 3.20
C PHE A 102 35.41 12.11 3.17
N ASN A 103 34.48 12.30 4.11
CA ASN A 103 33.24 11.52 4.21
C ASN A 103 32.06 12.08 3.38
N ALA A 104 32.31 13.07 2.51
CA ALA A 104 31.29 13.62 1.62
C ALA A 104 30.56 12.58 0.72
N PRO A 105 31.24 11.58 0.10
CA PRO A 105 30.54 10.59 -0.73
C PRO A 105 29.60 9.71 0.11
N LEU A 106 30.02 9.29 1.31
CA LEU A 106 29.21 8.46 2.20
C LEU A 106 27.93 9.18 2.63
N ARG A 107 28.02 10.49 2.94
CA ARG A 107 26.85 11.31 3.24
C ARG A 107 25.89 11.42 2.05
N ARG A 108 26.41 11.62 0.84
CA ARG A 108 25.59 11.69 -0.39
C ARG A 108 24.89 10.36 -0.62
N PHE A 109 25.58 9.24 -0.40
CA PHE A 109 25.00 7.90 -0.50
C PHE A 109 23.76 7.73 0.38
N TYR A 110 23.84 8.04 1.68
CA TYR A 110 22.68 7.90 2.57
C TYR A 110 21.50 8.79 2.18
N VAL A 111 21.74 10.05 1.81
CA VAL A 111 20.67 10.95 1.37
C VAL A 111 20.05 10.44 0.06
N ILE A 112 20.87 10.06 -0.93
CA ILE A 112 20.40 9.54 -2.22
C ILE A 112 19.63 8.23 -2.03
N ALA A 113 20.09 7.33 -1.16
CA ALA A 113 19.41 6.08 -0.86
C ALA A 113 17.97 6.32 -0.39
N VAL A 114 17.77 7.25 0.56
CA VAL A 114 16.43 7.62 1.05
C VAL A 114 15.55 8.18 -0.07
N TYR A 115 16.10 8.98 -0.97
CA TYR A 115 15.37 9.51 -2.13
C TYR A 115 14.96 8.42 -3.12
N ILE A 116 15.87 7.52 -3.46
CA ILE A 116 15.59 6.42 -4.38
C ILE A 116 14.53 5.51 -3.79
N THR A 117 14.71 5.05 -2.55
CA THR A 117 13.74 4.16 -1.89
C THR A 117 12.39 4.86 -1.69
N GLY A 118 12.39 6.14 -1.30
CA GLY A 118 11.16 6.92 -1.14
C GLY A 118 10.40 7.11 -2.44
N THR A 119 11.11 7.33 -3.55
CA THR A 119 10.48 7.48 -4.87
C THR A 119 9.82 6.18 -5.31
N PHE A 120 10.54 5.05 -5.27
CA PHE A 120 9.97 3.74 -5.62
C PHE A 120 8.80 3.37 -4.70
N SER A 121 8.92 3.66 -3.41
CA SER A 121 7.88 3.45 -2.41
C SER A 121 6.60 4.24 -2.71
N SER A 122 6.73 5.54 -2.98
CA SER A 122 5.60 6.41 -3.34
C SER A 122 4.95 5.97 -4.64
N VAL A 123 5.74 5.61 -5.66
CA VAL A 123 5.21 5.11 -6.93
C VAL A 123 4.45 3.80 -6.72
N ALA A 124 5.01 2.85 -5.97
CA ALA A 124 4.36 1.57 -5.71
C ALA A 124 3.02 1.72 -4.97
N SER A 125 2.95 2.57 -3.94
CA SER A 125 1.68 2.86 -3.25
C SER A 125 0.68 3.57 -4.15
N LEU A 126 1.12 4.47 -5.03
CA LEU A 126 0.25 5.10 -6.02
C LEU A 126 -0.28 4.09 -7.04
N THR A 127 0.57 3.19 -7.53
CA THR A 127 0.16 2.09 -8.43
C THR A 127 -0.86 1.17 -7.75
N ALA A 128 -0.63 0.80 -6.49
CA ALA A 128 -1.60 0.00 -5.72
C ALA A 128 -2.95 0.73 -5.60
N LEU A 129 -2.94 2.03 -5.32
CA LEU A 129 -4.16 2.84 -5.24
C LEU A 129 -4.88 2.93 -6.59
N ILE A 130 -4.16 3.14 -7.70
CA ILE A 130 -4.73 3.17 -9.06
C ILE A 130 -5.38 1.83 -9.37
N LEU A 131 -4.70 0.72 -9.08
CA LEU A 131 -5.23 -0.63 -9.34
C LEU A 131 -6.54 -0.89 -8.59
N HIS A 132 -6.70 -0.40 -7.36
CA HIS A 132 -7.98 -0.49 -6.64
C HIS A 132 -9.15 0.18 -7.37
N PHE A 133 -8.89 1.22 -8.18
CA PHE A 133 -9.93 1.92 -8.96
C PHE A 133 -10.10 1.37 -10.38
N THR A 134 -9.03 0.84 -10.98
CA THR A 134 -9.08 0.32 -12.36
C THR A 134 -9.51 -1.13 -12.44
N ASP A 135 -9.39 -1.89 -11.36
CA ASP A 135 -9.76 -3.31 -11.26
C ASP A 135 -11.27 -3.48 -10.99
N LYS A 136 -12.08 -2.75 -11.76
CA LYS A 136 -13.54 -2.76 -11.72
C LYS A 136 -14.08 -3.28 -13.05
N GLY A 137 -14.97 -4.27 -12.99
CA GLY A 137 -15.68 -4.79 -14.16
C GLY A 137 -17.02 -4.09 -14.42
N ASP A 138 -17.64 -4.47 -15.52
CA ASP A 138 -18.81 -3.78 -16.10
C ASP A 138 -20.16 -4.23 -15.53
N ASP A 139 -20.20 -5.28 -14.71
CA ASP A 139 -21.44 -5.78 -14.12
C ASP A 139 -22.02 -4.85 -13.04
N LYS A 140 -23.29 -5.05 -12.67
CA LYS A 140 -24.01 -4.28 -11.64
C LYS A 140 -23.29 -4.24 -10.29
N TRP A 141 -22.48 -5.26 -9.99
CA TRP A 141 -21.68 -5.35 -8.77
C TRP A 141 -20.29 -4.70 -8.89
N GLY A 142 -19.88 -4.29 -10.10
CA GLY A 142 -18.53 -3.82 -10.40
C GLY A 142 -17.52 -4.93 -10.69
N CYS A 143 -17.99 -6.12 -11.04
CA CYS A 143 -17.19 -7.29 -11.39
C CYS A 143 -17.30 -7.62 -12.88
N THR A 144 -16.45 -8.50 -13.39
CA THR A 144 -16.63 -9.10 -14.72
C THR A 144 -17.37 -10.42 -14.56
N SER A 145 -18.61 -10.49 -15.04
CA SER A 145 -19.41 -11.71 -15.00
C SER A 145 -19.19 -12.55 -16.25
N THR A 146 -18.98 -13.85 -16.05
CA THR A 146 -18.91 -14.85 -17.12
C THR A 146 -19.86 -15.98 -16.79
N THR A 147 -20.70 -16.36 -17.75
CA THR A 147 -21.70 -17.41 -17.54
C THR A 147 -21.20 -18.70 -18.16
N GLY A 148 -21.21 -19.76 -17.36
CA GLY A 148 -20.75 -21.10 -17.73
C GLY A 148 -21.87 -22.13 -17.62
N ARG A 149 -21.60 -23.33 -18.13
CA ARG A 149 -22.45 -24.51 -17.92
C ARG A 149 -21.58 -25.67 -17.49
N THR A 150 -22.06 -26.46 -16.52
CA THR A 150 -21.35 -27.67 -16.03
C THR A 150 -21.20 -28.77 -17.09
N SER A 151 -21.96 -28.70 -18.18
CA SER A 151 -21.85 -29.59 -19.33
C SER A 151 -21.91 -28.79 -20.63
N ASN A 152 -21.11 -29.19 -21.62
CA ASN A 152 -21.12 -28.63 -22.97
C ASN A 152 -22.45 -28.89 -23.72
N THR A 153 -23.32 -29.76 -23.18
CA THR A 153 -24.66 -29.98 -23.74
C THR A 153 -25.68 -29.03 -23.08
N PRO A 154 -26.31 -28.11 -23.84
CA PRO A 154 -27.25 -27.12 -23.30
C PRO A 154 -28.42 -27.73 -22.52
N ALA A 155 -28.81 -28.97 -22.88
CA ALA A 155 -29.94 -29.66 -22.28
C ALA A 155 -29.64 -30.31 -20.92
N LYS A 156 -28.37 -30.47 -20.53
CA LYS A 156 -27.95 -31.19 -19.31
C LYS A 156 -27.04 -30.37 -18.37
N GLY A 157 -26.53 -29.23 -18.81
CA GLY A 157 -25.66 -28.38 -18.00
C GLY A 157 -26.45 -27.45 -17.08
N ILE A 158 -26.16 -27.51 -15.79
CA ILE A 158 -26.58 -26.49 -14.81
C ILE A 158 -25.79 -25.21 -15.13
N PRO A 159 -26.46 -24.06 -15.37
CA PRO A 159 -25.78 -22.80 -15.57
C PRO A 159 -25.16 -22.33 -14.24
N PHE A 160 -24.01 -21.67 -14.32
CA PHE A 160 -23.37 -21.04 -13.17
C PHE A 160 -22.74 -19.71 -13.61
N THR A 161 -22.70 -18.74 -12.71
CA THR A 161 -22.05 -17.45 -12.97
C THR A 161 -20.72 -17.39 -12.25
N ASN A 162 -19.64 -17.08 -12.97
CA ASN A 162 -18.35 -16.75 -12.37
C ASN A 162 -18.16 -15.23 -12.39
N LEU A 163 -17.98 -14.64 -11.21
CA LEU A 163 -17.69 -13.22 -11.00
C LEU A 163 -16.20 -13.04 -10.74
N LEU A 164 -15.51 -12.38 -11.66
CA LEU A 164 -14.14 -11.93 -11.46
C LEU A 164 -14.15 -10.52 -10.86
N CYS A 165 -13.75 -10.38 -9.61
CA CYS A 165 -13.81 -9.11 -8.86
C CYS A 165 -12.47 -8.81 -8.16
N SER A 166 -12.20 -7.53 -7.90
CA SER A 166 -11.27 -7.20 -6.81
C SER A 166 -11.86 -7.63 -5.45
N ARG A 167 -10.99 -7.92 -4.47
CA ARG A 167 -11.43 -8.36 -3.13
C ARG A 167 -12.31 -7.33 -2.42
N GLU A 168 -12.02 -6.05 -2.60
CA GLU A 168 -12.85 -4.98 -2.04
C GLU A 168 -14.25 -5.02 -2.66
N ILE A 169 -14.34 -5.05 -3.99
CA ILE A 169 -15.62 -5.04 -4.71
C ILE A 169 -16.43 -6.30 -4.38
N GLY A 170 -15.81 -7.47 -4.42
CA GLY A 170 -16.47 -8.73 -4.10
C GLY A 170 -17.00 -8.76 -2.66
N ALA A 171 -16.22 -8.32 -1.68
CA ALA A 171 -16.65 -8.27 -0.29
C ALA A 171 -17.74 -7.21 -0.03
N CYS A 172 -17.54 -5.99 -0.51
CA CYS A 172 -18.40 -4.85 -0.22
C CYS A 172 -19.70 -4.88 -1.02
N ASN A 173 -19.63 -5.13 -2.32
CA ASN A 173 -20.78 -4.97 -3.21
C ASN A 173 -21.57 -6.27 -3.37
N PHE A 174 -20.91 -7.43 -3.41
CA PHE A 174 -21.58 -8.71 -3.67
C PHE A 174 -21.83 -9.54 -2.40
N LEU A 175 -20.79 -9.87 -1.64
CA LEU A 175 -20.92 -10.80 -0.50
C LEU A 175 -21.78 -10.25 0.63
N THR A 176 -21.62 -8.97 0.98
CA THR A 176 -22.36 -8.35 2.08
C THR A 176 -23.89 -8.48 1.95
N PRO A 177 -24.52 -8.17 0.79
CA PRO A 177 -25.96 -8.36 0.62
C PRO A 177 -26.40 -9.80 0.35
N GLN A 178 -25.53 -10.66 -0.22
CA GLN A 178 -25.94 -11.99 -0.71
C GLN A 178 -25.71 -13.14 0.29
N LEU A 179 -24.82 -12.97 1.28
CA LEU A 179 -24.55 -14.02 2.24
C LEU A 179 -25.74 -14.22 3.20
N ALA A 180 -26.22 -15.46 3.28
CA ALA A 180 -27.21 -15.87 4.28
C ALA A 180 -26.50 -16.23 5.60
N GLY A 181 -26.88 -15.54 6.68
CA GLY A 181 -26.39 -15.81 8.03
C GLY A 181 -25.60 -14.66 8.64
N LYS A 182 -25.96 -14.32 9.89
CA LYS A 182 -25.41 -13.16 10.61
C LYS A 182 -23.89 -13.21 10.78
N SER A 183 -23.31 -14.41 10.96
CA SER A 183 -21.86 -14.60 11.11
C SER A 183 -21.10 -14.32 9.81
N LEU A 184 -21.56 -14.88 8.69
CA LEU A 184 -20.93 -14.72 7.37
C LEU A 184 -21.05 -13.29 6.87
N GLN A 185 -22.20 -12.64 7.07
CA GLN A 185 -22.39 -11.22 6.77
C GLN A 185 -21.44 -10.34 7.58
N LEU A 186 -21.24 -10.63 8.87
CA LEU A 186 -20.32 -9.88 9.72
C LEU A 186 -18.87 -10.06 9.25
N MET A 187 -18.48 -11.26 8.83
CA MET A 187 -17.17 -11.52 8.25
C MET A 187 -16.95 -10.80 6.92
N ALA A 188 -17.93 -10.81 6.02
CA ALA A 188 -17.87 -10.08 4.75
C ALA A 188 -17.80 -8.56 4.96
N SER A 189 -18.58 -8.02 5.90
CA SER A 189 -18.50 -6.61 6.29
C SER A 189 -17.12 -6.26 6.87
N SER A 190 -16.56 -7.13 7.72
CA SER A 190 -15.21 -6.94 8.26
C SER A 190 -14.15 -6.97 7.16
N ALA A 191 -14.25 -7.89 6.19
CA ALA A 191 -13.35 -7.96 5.05
C ALA A 191 -13.44 -6.70 4.19
N CYS A 192 -14.65 -6.24 3.90
CA CYS A 192 -14.91 -4.98 3.19
C CYS A 192 -14.23 -3.79 3.89
N ASN A 193 -14.50 -3.59 5.19
CA ASN A 193 -13.91 -2.49 5.95
C ASN A 193 -12.38 -2.56 5.97
N THR A 194 -11.82 -3.76 6.08
CA THR A 194 -10.37 -3.99 6.09
C THR A 194 -9.75 -3.67 4.72
N ALA A 195 -10.39 -4.08 3.62
CA ALA A 195 -9.96 -3.78 2.26
C ALA A 195 -10.01 -2.27 1.97
N VAL A 196 -11.12 -1.60 2.31
CA VAL A 196 -11.27 -0.14 2.16
C VAL A 196 -10.21 0.60 2.99
N THR A 197 -9.96 0.15 4.21
CA THR A 197 -8.92 0.74 5.08
C THR A 197 -7.53 0.58 4.46
N ALA A 198 -7.20 -0.61 3.96
CA ALA A 198 -5.91 -0.89 3.31
C ALA A 198 -5.70 -0.01 2.06
N LYS A 199 -6.76 0.26 1.29
CA LYS A 199 -6.73 1.19 0.15
C LYS A 199 -6.38 2.62 0.59
N TRP A 200 -7.10 3.17 1.56
CA TRP A 200 -6.84 4.55 2.02
C TRP A 200 -5.49 4.70 2.73
N LEU A 201 -5.02 3.63 3.37
CA LEU A 201 -3.70 3.57 3.95
C LEU A 201 -2.58 3.76 2.91
N GLN A 202 -2.78 3.32 1.65
CA GLN A 202 -1.82 3.58 0.57
C GLN A 202 -1.60 5.08 0.35
N LEU A 203 -2.68 5.88 0.36
CA LEU A 203 -2.59 7.33 0.20
C LEU A 203 -1.78 7.96 1.35
N ILE A 204 -2.04 7.52 2.59
CA ILE A 204 -1.29 8.00 3.76
C ILE A 204 0.19 7.64 3.62
N MET A 205 0.52 6.41 3.22
CA MET A 205 1.92 5.99 3.01
C MET A 205 2.63 6.82 1.94
N VAL A 206 1.96 7.18 0.84
CA VAL A 206 2.50 8.12 -0.17
C VAL A 206 2.90 9.44 0.48
N LEU A 207 2.01 10.04 1.27
CA LEU A 207 2.26 11.32 1.93
C LEU A 207 3.43 11.23 2.92
N PHE A 208 3.51 10.16 3.71
CA PHE A 208 4.61 9.96 4.65
C PHE A 208 5.96 9.70 3.96
N SER A 209 5.97 8.92 2.86
CA SER A 209 7.18 8.72 2.05
C SER A 209 7.70 10.06 1.49
N ILE A 210 6.81 10.91 0.97
CA ILE A 210 7.17 12.25 0.51
C ILE A 210 7.69 13.11 1.68
N ALA A 211 7.02 13.07 2.84
CA ALA A 211 7.44 13.80 4.01
C ALA A 211 8.85 13.40 4.49
N VAL A 212 9.19 12.11 4.47
CA VAL A 212 10.55 11.62 4.76
C VAL A 212 11.56 12.23 3.78
N MET A 213 11.29 12.16 2.47
CA MET A 213 12.19 12.74 1.46
C MET A 213 12.39 14.24 1.66
N VAL A 214 11.32 14.99 1.93
CA VAL A 214 11.36 16.43 2.18
C VAL A 214 12.16 16.76 3.45
N MET A 215 12.00 15.99 4.53
CA MET A 215 12.77 16.21 5.75
C MET A 215 14.27 15.97 5.53
N PHE A 216 14.65 14.91 4.82
CA PHE A 216 16.04 14.64 4.46
C PHE A 216 16.61 15.71 3.52
N PHE A 217 15.79 16.28 2.63
CA PHE A 217 16.17 17.45 1.82
C PHE A 217 16.55 18.64 2.69
N PHE A 218 15.67 19.01 3.64
CA PHE A 218 15.90 20.14 4.52
C PHE A 218 17.14 19.92 5.39
N GLN A 219 17.36 18.71 5.88
CA GLN A 219 18.60 18.36 6.58
C GLN A 219 19.84 18.56 5.71
N ALA A 220 19.83 18.06 4.47
CA ALA A 220 20.94 18.24 3.55
C ALA A 220 21.19 19.73 3.25
N LYS A 221 20.12 20.52 3.08
CA LYS A 221 20.20 21.97 2.81
C LYS A 221 20.72 22.76 4.02
N LEU A 222 20.21 22.50 5.21
CA LEU A 222 20.66 23.14 6.45
C LEU A 222 22.12 22.80 6.76
N ARG A 223 22.52 21.53 6.56
CA ARG A 223 23.90 21.09 6.76
C ARG A 223 24.87 21.79 5.80
N ARG A 224 24.47 22.04 4.55
CA ARG A 224 25.26 22.89 3.63
C ARG A 224 25.41 24.31 4.18
N LYS A 225 24.32 24.96 4.61
CA LYS A 225 24.37 26.34 5.15
C LYS A 225 25.31 26.49 6.34
N VAL A 226 25.22 25.59 7.33
CA VAL A 226 26.07 25.64 8.54
C VAL A 226 27.57 25.49 8.20
N ARG A 227 27.91 24.69 7.18
CA ARG A 227 29.29 24.54 6.71
C ARG A 227 29.82 25.83 6.07
N TRP A 228 29.02 26.52 5.25
CA TRP A 228 29.42 27.79 4.63
C TRP A 228 29.68 28.87 5.67
N SER A 229 28.85 28.97 6.72
CA SER A 229 29.08 29.93 7.81
C SER A 229 30.33 29.63 8.65
N LEU A 230 30.71 28.36 8.78
CA LEU A 230 31.94 27.98 9.51
C LEU A 230 33.21 28.35 8.72
N HIS A 231 33.17 28.20 7.39
CA HIS A 231 34.30 28.55 6.52
C HIS A 231 34.39 30.06 6.22
N SER A 232 33.27 30.80 6.20
CA SER A 232 33.27 32.25 5.98
C SER A 232 33.75 33.05 7.20
N ASN A 233 33.66 32.47 8.40
CA ASN A 233 34.13 33.06 9.65
C ASN A 233 35.48 32.48 10.07
N ALA A 234 36.26 31.92 9.14
CA ALA A 234 37.65 31.59 9.44
C ALA A 234 38.34 32.88 9.91
N PRO A 235 38.96 32.92 11.10
CA PRO A 235 39.67 34.10 11.54
C PRO A 235 40.67 34.47 10.45
N ASP A 236 40.61 35.71 9.98
CA ASP A 236 41.58 36.25 9.06
C ASP A 236 42.96 35.89 9.60
N ALA A 237 43.70 35.06 8.86
CA ALA A 237 45.10 34.73 9.14
C ALA A 237 45.99 35.95 8.82
N LYS A 238 45.58 37.13 9.29
CA LYS A 238 46.35 38.36 9.33
C LYS A 238 46.62 38.68 10.80
N SER A 239 47.46 37.85 11.41
CA SER A 239 48.48 38.38 12.31
C SER A 239 49.84 38.11 11.68
N PRO A 240 50.47 39.14 11.13
CA PRO A 240 51.89 39.30 11.32
C PRO A 240 52.09 40.52 12.20
N PHE A 241 52.74 40.27 13.35
CA PHE A 241 53.66 41.18 14.05
C PHE A 241 53.28 42.66 14.17
#